data_AF-A0A935JUK5-F1
#
_entry.id   AF-A0A935JUK5-F1
#
_cell.length_a   1.000
_cell.length_b   1.000
_cell.length_c   1.000
_cell.angle_alpha   90.00
_cell.angle_beta   90.00
_cell.angle_gamma   90.00
#
_symmetry.space_group_name_H-M   'P 1'
#
loop_
_entity.id
_entity.type
_entity.pdbx_description
1 polymer ?
#
loop_
_entity_poly.entity_id
_entity_poly.type
_entity_poly.pdbx_seq_one_letter_code
_entity_poly.pdbx_strand_id
1 'polypeptide(L)'
;MTYSPLSISRRHVLGDLYTRCDAIAEAAEVPVYLAGEEPELLGHVDQCLGHYADAFSFHLGDDLCKKLSAGHFTYSFDYEYADPDVTGSRGRIVLNSVTLNARKAYEKPLVRRR
;
A
#
# COMPACT_ATOMS: atom_id res chain seq x y z
N MET A 1 5.31 22.35 2.15
CA MET A 1 4.42 21.18 2.04
C MET A 1 4.80 20.25 3.16
N THR A 2 3.96 20.15 4.18
CA THR A 2 4.25 19.35 5.37
C THR A 2 3.76 17.95 5.05
N TYR A 3 4.67 17.05 4.67
CA TYR A 3 4.30 15.64 4.48
C TYR A 3 4.04 15.06 5.86
N SER A 4 2.78 14.77 6.18
CA SER A 4 2.46 13.98 7.37
C SER A 4 2.46 12.50 6.96
N PRO A 5 3.49 11.72 7.33
CA PRO A 5 3.53 10.31 6.97
C PRO A 5 2.34 9.59 7.61
N LEU A 6 1.59 8.86 6.80
CA LEU A 6 0.48 8.05 7.30
C LEU A 6 0.97 6.63 7.53
N SER A 7 0.98 6.21 8.79
CA SER A 7 1.33 4.85 9.16
C SER A 7 0.10 3.95 9.15
N ILE A 8 0.16 2.87 8.38
CA ILE A 8 -0.90 1.86 8.25
C ILE A 8 -0.29 0.48 8.50
N SER A 9 -0.99 -0.39 9.24
CA SER A 9 -0.53 -1.76 9.47
C SER A 9 -0.25 -2.48 8.15
N ARG A 10 0.88 -3.19 8.08
CA ARG A 10 1.27 -4.02 6.93
C ARG A 10 0.20 -5.05 6.61
N ARG A 11 -0.41 -5.66 7.62
CA ARG A 11 -1.50 -6.62 7.44
C ARG A 11 -2.74 -6.00 6.78
N HIS A 12 -3.04 -4.73 7.09
CA HIS A 12 -4.15 -4.02 6.46
C HIS A 12 -3.88 -3.74 4.99
N VAL A 13 -2.65 -3.35 4.65
CA VAL A 13 -2.26 -3.04 3.28
C VAL A 13 -2.15 -4.32 2.44
N LEU A 14 -1.34 -5.29 2.90
CA LEU A 14 -1.02 -6.50 2.13
C LEU A 14 -2.10 -7.57 2.14
N GLY A 15 -3.01 -7.55 3.11
CA GLY A 15 -4.05 -8.56 3.26
C GLY A 15 -3.44 -9.97 3.30
N ASP A 16 -3.80 -10.81 2.32
CA ASP A 16 -3.36 -12.21 2.23
C ASP A 16 -1.86 -12.35 1.91
N LEU A 17 -1.26 -11.33 1.28
CA LEU A 17 0.18 -11.32 0.97
C LEU A 17 1.04 -11.04 2.20
N TYR A 18 0.43 -10.59 3.32
CA TYR A 18 1.14 -10.21 4.54
C TYR A 18 2.09 -11.30 5.05
N THR A 19 1.63 -12.55 5.09
CA THR A 19 2.41 -13.69 5.62
C THR A 19 3.60 -14.08 4.75
N ARG A 20 3.65 -13.59 3.51
CA ARG A 20 4.63 -13.96 2.49
C ARG A 20 5.56 -12.81 2.10
N CYS A 21 5.15 -11.57 2.38
CA CYS A 21 5.91 -10.39 2.08
C CYS A 21 7.06 -10.23 3.08
N ASP A 22 8.29 -10.28 2.57
CA ASP A 22 9.45 -9.93 3.38
C ASP A 22 9.37 -8.45 3.79
N ALA A 23 10.08 -8.11 4.87
CA ALA A 23 10.19 -6.72 5.28
C ALA A 23 10.89 -5.92 4.17
N ILE A 24 10.39 -4.71 3.91
CA ILE A 24 11.12 -3.75 3.08
C ILE A 24 12.40 -3.43 3.85
N ALA A 25 13.55 -3.51 3.19
CA ALA A 25 14.82 -3.15 3.82
C ALA A 25 14.75 -1.70 4.34
N GLU A 26 15.37 -1.42 5.48
CA GLU A 26 15.28 -0.09 6.12
C GLU A 26 15.74 1.07 5.22
N ALA A 27 16.56 0.79 4.21
CA ALA A 27 17.04 1.76 3.22
C ALA A 27 16.28 1.72 1.88
N ALA A 28 15.25 0.87 1.74
CA ALA A 28 14.48 0.74 0.52
C ALA A 28 13.19 1.56 0.59
N GLU A 29 13.04 2.48 -0.35
CA GLU A 29 11.80 3.23 -0.57
C GLU A 29 11.02 2.55 -1.69
N VAL A 30 9.83 2.04 -1.38
CA VAL A 30 8.96 1.41 -2.39
C VAL A 30 8.07 2.49 -3.01
N PRO A 31 8.12 2.74 -4.33
CA PRO A 31 7.32 3.78 -4.96
C PRO A 31 5.82 3.45 -4.89
N VAL A 32 5.02 4.50 -4.74
CA VAL A 32 3.56 4.44 -4.68
C VAL A 32 2.96 5.17 -5.87
N TYR A 33 2.20 4.46 -6.70
CA TYR A 33 1.56 4.98 -7.90
C TYR A 33 0.04 5.11 -7.74
N LEU A 34 -0.59 6.03 -8.48
CA LEU A 34 -2.03 6.07 -8.68
C LEU A 34 -2.39 5.29 -9.94
N ALA A 35 -3.37 4.39 -9.85
CA ALA A 35 -3.86 3.66 -11.02
C ALA A 35 -4.53 4.62 -12.03
N GLY A 36 -4.18 4.47 -13.31
CA GLY A 36 -4.67 5.26 -14.44
C GLY A 36 -4.17 4.69 -15.77
N GLU A 37 -4.50 5.33 -16.90
CA GLU A 37 -3.91 4.97 -18.21
C GLU A 37 -2.38 5.16 -18.21
N GLU A 38 -1.93 6.22 -17.54
CA GLU A 38 -0.54 6.43 -17.18
C GLU A 38 -0.43 6.46 -15.65
N PRO A 39 0.31 5.51 -15.03
CA PRO A 39 0.45 5.47 -13.57
C PRO A 39 1.22 6.69 -13.07
N GLU A 40 0.58 7.50 -12.22
CA GLU A 40 1.17 8.71 -11.66
C GLU A 40 1.93 8.39 -10.37
N LEU A 41 3.21 8.77 -10.26
CA LEU A 41 3.99 8.60 -9.04
C LEU A 41 3.50 9.60 -7.97
N LEU A 42 2.95 9.08 -6.87
CA LEU A 42 2.42 9.89 -5.78
C LEU A 42 3.45 10.14 -4.66
N GLY A 43 4.40 9.21 -4.50
CA GLY A 43 5.40 9.24 -3.45
C GLY A 43 5.98 7.85 -3.19
N HIS A 44 6.33 7.56 -1.94
CA HIS A 44 6.92 6.29 -1.56
C HIS A 44 6.37 5.78 -0.21
N VAL A 45 6.63 4.51 0.06
CA VAL A 45 6.35 3.84 1.32
C VAL A 45 7.62 3.21 1.87
N ASP A 46 7.83 3.35 3.18
CA ASP A 46 8.95 2.75 3.89
C ASP A 46 8.49 1.96 5.13
N GLN A 47 9.44 1.30 5.78
CA GLN A 47 9.28 0.68 7.10
C GLN A 47 10.16 1.35 8.17
N CYS A 48 10.37 2.67 8.08
CA CYS A 48 11.29 3.43 8.94
C CYS A 48 10.90 3.44 10.44
N LEU A 49 9.67 3.06 10.79
CA LEU A 49 9.23 2.92 12.19
C LEU A 49 9.84 1.71 12.92
N GLY A 50 10.74 0.99 12.26
CA GLY A 50 11.45 -0.16 12.78
C GLY A 50 10.67 -1.46 12.60
N HIS A 51 11.41 -2.56 12.44
CA HIS A 51 10.86 -3.90 12.19
C HIS A 51 9.75 -4.36 13.16
N TYR A 52 9.66 -3.77 14.35
CA TYR A 52 8.68 -4.12 15.38
C TYR A 52 7.31 -3.42 15.23
N ALA A 53 7.21 -2.36 14.43
CA ALA A 53 5.97 -1.61 14.28
C ALA A 53 4.94 -2.29 13.36
N ASP A 54 5.37 -3.27 12.56
CA ASP A 54 4.56 -3.98 11.56
C ASP A 54 3.64 -3.03 10.75
N ALA A 55 4.19 -1.87 10.40
CA ALA A 55 3.47 -0.78 9.76
C ALA A 55 4.27 -0.25 8.57
N PHE A 56 3.53 0.17 7.55
CA PHE A 56 4.03 0.94 6.44
C PHE A 56 3.79 2.42 6.67
N SER A 57 4.81 3.24 6.45
CA SER A 57 4.67 4.70 6.49
C SER A 57 4.60 5.23 5.07
N PHE A 58 3.43 5.74 4.71
CA PHE A 58 3.18 6.34 3.40
C PHE A 58 3.56 7.81 3.44
N HIS A 59 4.52 8.20 2.61
CA HIS A 59 4.96 9.59 2.40
C HIS A 59 4.30 10.14 1.14
N LEU A 60 3.04 10.52 1.27
CA LEU A 60 2.21 11.07 0.19
C LEU A 60 1.74 12.49 0.57
N GLY A 61 1.14 13.21 -0.39
CA GLY A 61 0.49 14.48 -0.08
C GLY A 61 -0.67 14.31 0.93
N ASP A 62 -0.87 15.31 1.81
CA ASP A 62 -1.83 15.24 2.92
C ASP A 62 -3.25 14.83 2.49
N ASP A 63 -3.73 15.31 1.36
CA ASP A 63 -5.07 14.97 0.85
C ASP A 63 -5.17 13.51 0.39
N LEU A 64 -4.06 12.93 -0.10
CA LEU A 64 -3.97 11.51 -0.45
C LEU A 64 -3.90 10.67 0.83
N CYS A 65 -3.11 11.07 1.82
CA CYS A 65 -3.08 10.43 3.13
C CYS A 65 -4.48 10.39 3.78
N LYS A 66 -5.23 11.50 3.76
CA LYS A 66 -6.61 11.53 4.27
C LYS A 66 -7.55 10.59 3.53
N LYS A 67 -7.46 10.53 2.20
CA LYS A 67 -8.27 9.60 1.38
C LYS A 67 -7.88 8.14 1.64
N LEU A 68 -6.59 7.88 1.85
CA LEU A 68 -6.06 6.56 2.16
C LEU A 68 -6.56 6.07 3.53
N SER A 69 -6.46 6.90 4.57
CA SER A 69 -6.98 6.55 5.91
C SER A 69 -8.50 6.38 5.94
N ALA A 70 -9.23 7.10 5.08
CA ALA A 70 -10.67 6.96 4.93
C ALA A 70 -11.11 5.76 4.05
N GLY A 71 -10.17 4.94 3.55
CA GLY A 71 -10.50 3.73 2.79
C GLY A 71 -11.03 3.97 1.38
N HIS A 72 -10.70 5.13 0.78
CA HIS A 72 -11.09 5.46 -0.60
C HIS A 72 -10.22 4.77 -1.67
N PHE A 73 -9.18 4.05 -1.25
CA PHE A 73 -8.31 3.31 -2.16
C PHE A 73 -8.34 1.81 -1.85
N THR A 74 -8.02 1.04 -2.87
CA THR A 74 -7.65 -0.38 -2.79
C THR A 74 -6.21 -0.53 -3.25
N TYR A 75 -5.50 -1.51 -2.71
CA TYR A 75 -4.09 -1.71 -3.00
C TYR A 75 -3.90 -2.78 -4.07
N SER A 76 -3.02 -2.51 -5.03
CA SER A 76 -2.41 -3.49 -5.90
C SER A 76 -0.91 -3.47 -5.70
N PHE A 77 -0.26 -4.61 -5.86
CA PHE A 77 1.15 -4.77 -5.56
C PHE A 77 1.85 -5.35 -6.76
N ASP A 78 2.97 -4.73 -7.12
CA ASP A 78 3.96 -5.35 -7.99
C ASP A 78 5.06 -5.93 -7.10
N TYR A 79 5.38 -7.21 -7.30
CA TYR A 79 6.31 -7.92 -6.45
C TYR A 79 7.09 -8.98 -7.23
N GLU A 80 8.32 -9.20 -6.80
CA GLU A 80 9.16 -10.29 -7.26
C GLU A 80 9.29 -11.35 -6.18
N TYR A 81 9.56 -12.58 -6.59
CA TYR A 81 9.88 -13.65 -5.65
C TYR A 81 11.31 -13.47 -5.14
N ALA A 82 11.48 -13.51 -3.82
CA ALA A 82 12.81 -13.40 -3.21
C ALA A 82 13.74 -14.55 -3.63
N ASP A 83 13.16 -15.69 -4.01
CA ASP A 83 13.84 -16.86 -4.51
C ASP A 83 13.29 -17.22 -5.91
N PRO A 84 14.11 -17.13 -6.97
CA PRO A 84 13.67 -17.43 -8.33
C PRO A 84 13.33 -18.91 -8.55
N ASP A 85 13.82 -19.82 -7.69
CA ASP A 85 13.56 -21.25 -7.79
C ASP A 85 12.25 -21.67 -7.10
N VAL A 86 11.67 -20.81 -6.24
CA VAL A 86 10.44 -21.09 -5.50
C VAL A 86 9.25 -20.38 -6.14
N THR A 87 8.63 -21.04 -7.12
CA THR A 87 7.37 -20.58 -7.71
C THR A 87 6.17 -21.26 -7.01
N GLY A 88 5.23 -20.45 -6.49
CA GLY A 88 3.98 -20.94 -5.90
C GLY A 88 3.62 -20.34 -4.53
N SER A 89 2.63 -20.93 -3.85
CA SER A 89 2.01 -20.43 -2.61
C SER A 89 2.94 -20.35 -1.38
N ARG A 90 4.20 -20.81 -1.50
CA ARG A 90 5.22 -20.81 -0.44
C ARG A 90 6.37 -19.84 -0.66
N GLY A 91 6.49 -19.24 -1.84
CA GLY A 91 7.55 -18.29 -2.14
C GLY A 91 7.36 -17.00 -1.36
N ARG A 92 8.43 -16.53 -0.72
CA ARG A 92 8.51 -15.18 -0.15
C ARG A 92 8.56 -14.15 -1.27
N ILE A 93 7.97 -13.00 -1.04
CA ILE A 93 7.88 -11.94 -2.04
C ILE A 93 8.51 -10.65 -1.51
N VAL A 94 9.15 -9.91 -2.41
CA VAL A 94 9.67 -8.57 -2.18
C VAL A 94 8.83 -7.60 -2.98
N LEU A 95 8.33 -6.55 -2.31
CA LEU A 95 7.54 -5.52 -2.97
C LEU A 95 8.45 -4.63 -3.82
N ASN A 96 8.08 -4.48 -5.08
CA ASN A 96 8.73 -3.55 -6.01
C ASN A 96 7.98 -2.22 -6.06
N SER A 97 6.64 -2.26 -6.11
CA SER A 97 5.81 -1.05 -6.09
C SER A 97 4.43 -1.29 -5.49
N VAL A 98 3.82 -0.22 -4.99
CA VAL A 98 2.42 -0.21 -4.53
C VAL A 98 1.61 0.68 -5.45
N THR A 99 0.48 0.18 -5.95
CA THR A 99 -0.46 0.96 -6.75
C THR A 99 -1.75 1.17 -5.97
N LEU A 100 -2.17 2.42 -5.85
CA LEU A 100 -3.44 2.82 -5.26
C LEU A 100 -4.50 2.89 -6.34
N ASN A 101 -5.49 2.00 -6.26
CA ASN A 101 -6.66 2.04 -7.12
C ASN A 101 -7.77 2.79 -6.39
N ALA A 102 -8.21 3.93 -6.95
CA ALA A 102 -9.35 4.65 -6.41
C ALA A 102 -10.57 3.73 -6.40
N ARG A 103 -11.15 3.49 -5.23
CA ARG A 103 -12.46 2.85 -5.16
C ARG A 103 -13.46 3.80 -5.81
N LYS A 104 -14.19 3.31 -6.84
CA LYS A 104 -15.44 3.96 -7.24
C LYS A 104 -16.26 4.13 -5.97
N ALA A 105 -16.56 5.38 -5.66
CA ALA A 105 -17.08 5.78 -4.36
C ALA A 105 -18.18 4.84 -3.89
N TYR A 106 -18.11 4.48 -2.60
CA TYR A 106 -19.24 4.01 -1.82
C TYR A 106 -20.44 4.90 -2.15
N GLU A 107 -21.36 4.43 -2.98
CA GLU A 107 -22.67 5.08 -3.13
C GLU A 107 -23.29 5.01 -1.75
N LYS A 108 -23.36 6.16 -1.07
CA LYS A 108 -24.06 6.30 0.19
C LYS A 108 -25.46 5.71 -0.04
N PRO A 109 -25.86 4.62 0.63
CA PRO A 109 -27.13 3.99 0.34
C PRO A 109 -28.22 5.05 0.51
N LEU A 110 -28.97 5.30 -0.57
CA LEU A 110 -30.10 6.23 -0.56
C LEU A 110 -31.02 5.77 0.57
N VAL A 111 -31.09 6.56 1.64
CA VAL A 111 -32.01 6.34 2.75
C VAL A 111 -33.42 6.39 2.16
N ARG A 112 -34.01 5.21 1.91
CA ARG A 112 -35.44 5.11 1.57
C ARG A 112 -36.20 5.52 2.82
N ARG A 113 -36.64 6.79 2.86
CA ARG A 113 -37.69 7.22 3.78
C ARG A 113 -38.95 6.44 3.41
N ARG A 114 -39.43 5.65 4.36
CA ARG A 114 -40.78 5.07 4.34
C ARG A 114 -41.72 6.01 5.07
#